data_AF-A0A536GL05-F1
#
_entry.id   AF-A0A536GL05-F1
#
_cell.length_a   1.000
_cell.length_b   1.000
_cell.length_c   1.000
_cell.angle_alpha   90.00
_cell.angle_beta   90.00
_cell.angle_gamma   90.00
#
_symmetry.space_group_name_H-M   'P 1'
#
loop_
_entity.id
_entity.type
_entity.pdbx_description
1 polymer ?
#
loop_
_entity_poly.entity_id
_entity_poly.type
_entity_poly.pdbx_seq_one_letter_code
_entity_poly.pdbx_strand_id
1 'polypeptide(L)'
;MSRAPAGWDVDSPVQAEVFVVWLDGETIQLTGPDGPQPWMLQLGATDHPVEVVDRIVRDVVGPPILVHSTSWRRDRDAVILSFVVVIGRELVGSMASVPIERAELARSTATAAPRDIATSAVVEHGLRHLAWLAKDDPVVAAELPAPWWPLLAAYVPEPFRNLG
;
A
#
# COMPACT_ATOMS: atom_id res chain seq x y z
N MET A 1 0.33 -31.20 -26.12
CA MET A 1 -0.09 -30.65 -24.81
C MET A 1 1.11 -29.91 -24.24
N SER A 2 1.09 -28.58 -24.22
CA SER A 2 2.17 -27.79 -23.62
C SER A 2 2.04 -27.88 -22.11
N ARG A 3 3.00 -28.52 -21.45
CA ARG A 3 3.09 -28.52 -19.98
C ARG A 3 3.61 -27.14 -19.62
N ALA A 4 2.71 -26.26 -19.18
CA ALA A 4 3.13 -25.03 -18.51
C ALA A 4 4.17 -25.42 -17.45
N PRO A 5 5.31 -24.71 -17.35
CA PRO A 5 6.27 -24.99 -16.29
C PRO A 5 5.54 -24.96 -14.96
N ALA A 6 5.86 -25.90 -14.06
CA ALA A 6 5.37 -25.85 -12.69
C ALA A 6 5.62 -24.43 -12.18
N GLY A 7 4.56 -23.73 -11.74
CA GLY A 7 4.69 -22.38 -11.24
C GLY A 7 5.82 -22.32 -10.23
N TRP A 8 6.68 -21.31 -10.33
CA TRP A 8 7.72 -21.10 -9.33
C TRP A 8 7.05 -20.97 -7.96
N ASP A 9 7.29 -21.96 -7.11
CA ASP A 9 7.01 -21.85 -5.69
C ASP A 9 8.04 -20.88 -5.10
N VAL A 10 7.59 -20.02 -4.19
CA VAL A 10 8.49 -19.11 -3.45
C VAL A 10 9.16 -19.83 -2.27
N ASP A 11 8.85 -21.12 -2.06
CA ASP A 11 9.38 -22.01 -1.01
C ASP A 11 9.29 -21.38 0.41
N SER A 12 8.45 -20.35 0.56
CA SER A 12 8.41 -19.45 1.72
C SER A 12 6.98 -18.96 1.95
N PRO A 13 6.57 -18.70 3.21
CA PRO A 13 5.26 -18.14 3.48
C PRO A 13 5.05 -16.77 2.79
N VAL A 14 3.81 -16.47 2.42
CA VAL A 14 3.42 -15.14 1.91
C VAL A 14 2.63 -14.41 2.98
N GLN A 15 2.94 -13.13 3.16
CA GLN A 15 2.27 -12.24 4.12
C GLN A 15 1.79 -10.97 3.41
N ALA A 16 0.72 -10.37 3.92
CA ALA A 16 0.32 -9.02 3.57
C ALA A 16 0.73 -8.05 4.69
N GLU A 17 1.41 -6.96 4.32
CA GLU A 17 1.65 -5.79 5.14
C GLU A 17 0.61 -4.72 4.76
N VAL A 18 -0.28 -4.36 5.66
CA VAL A 18 -1.45 -3.52 5.34
C VAL A 18 -1.35 -2.16 6.02
N PHE A 19 -1.36 -1.10 5.22
CA PHE A 19 -1.38 0.29 5.67
C PHE A 19 -2.79 0.86 5.51
N VAL A 20 -3.50 1.03 6.62
CA VAL A 20 -4.83 1.66 6.62
C VAL A 20 -4.66 3.17 6.70
N VAL A 21 -5.10 3.87 5.66
CA VAL A 21 -4.96 5.31 5.51
C VAL A 21 -6.29 6.00 5.37
N TRP A 22 -6.35 7.22 5.86
CA TRP A 22 -7.52 8.07 5.75
C TRP A 22 -7.10 9.53 5.60
N LEU A 23 -8.07 10.39 5.28
CA LEU A 23 -7.84 11.81 5.10
C LEU A 23 -8.38 12.62 6.29
N ASP A 24 -7.48 13.29 7.01
CA ASP A 24 -7.82 14.27 8.04
C ASP A 24 -7.56 15.69 7.54
N GLY A 25 -8.60 16.33 7.00
CA GLY A 25 -8.49 17.65 6.38
C GLY A 25 -7.52 17.62 5.20
N GLU A 26 -6.34 18.20 5.38
CA GLU A 26 -5.27 18.31 4.36
C GLU A 26 -4.10 17.34 4.61
N THR A 27 -4.26 16.36 5.48
CA THR A 27 -3.18 15.40 5.81
C THR A 27 -3.64 13.96 5.65
N ILE A 28 -2.85 13.16 4.94
CA ILE A 28 -3.05 11.71 4.89
C ILE A 28 -2.50 11.12 6.19
N GLN A 29 -3.31 10.34 6.88
CA GLN A 29 -3.00 9.77 8.19
C GLN A 29 -2.90 8.24 8.08
N LEU A 30 -1.94 7.66 8.80
CA LEU A 30 -1.89 6.22 9.04
C LEU A 30 -2.68 5.92 10.32
N THR A 31 -3.52 4.88 10.30
CA THR A 31 -4.34 4.48 11.45
C THR A 31 -4.49 2.96 11.55
N GLY A 32 -5.19 2.50 12.59
CA GLY A 32 -5.53 1.11 12.84
C GLY A 32 -6.14 0.90 14.23
N PRO A 33 -6.90 -0.19 14.45
CA PRO A 33 -7.53 -0.55 15.72
C PRO A 33 -6.48 -0.82 16.80
N ASP A 34 -5.33 -1.36 16.41
CA ASP A 34 -4.19 -1.61 17.29
C ASP A 34 -3.16 -0.48 17.28
N GLY A 35 -3.52 0.67 16.68
CA GLY A 35 -2.65 1.83 16.51
C GLY A 35 -2.15 2.02 15.07
N PRO A 36 -1.44 3.13 14.82
CA PRO A 36 -1.04 3.57 13.48
C PRO A 36 0.24 2.85 13.02
N GLN A 37 0.11 1.55 12.77
CA GLN A 37 1.19 0.65 12.37
C GLN A 37 0.70 -0.34 11.31
N PRO A 38 1.58 -0.86 10.45
CA PRO A 38 1.17 -1.87 9.48
C PRO A 38 0.64 -3.12 10.18
N TRP A 39 -0.44 -3.69 9.65
CA TRP A 39 -0.86 -5.03 10.07
C TRP A 39 -0.15 -6.06 9.24
N MET A 40 0.31 -7.13 9.89
CA MET A 40 0.87 -8.29 9.21
C MET A 40 -0.15 -9.41 9.21
N LEU A 41 -0.58 -9.81 8.02
CA LEU A 41 -1.55 -10.87 7.81
C LEU A 41 -0.86 -12.05 7.13
N GLN A 42 -1.08 -13.25 7.67
CA GLN A 42 -0.62 -14.48 7.02
C GLN A 42 -1.59 -14.82 5.88
N LEU A 43 -1.06 -15.08 4.68
CA LEU A 43 -1.86 -15.52 3.54
C LEU A 43 -1.75 -17.05 3.38
N GLY A 44 -2.89 -17.70 3.09
CA GLY A 44 -2.92 -19.09 2.70
C GLY A 44 -2.33 -19.30 1.30
N ALA A 45 -1.86 -20.52 1.02
CA ALA A 45 -1.18 -20.85 -0.23
C ALA A 45 -2.04 -20.65 -1.50
N THR A 46 -3.36 -20.66 -1.35
CA THR A 46 -4.33 -20.49 -2.45
C THR A 46 -5.15 -19.21 -2.34
N ASP A 47 -4.89 -18.39 -1.32
CA ASP A 47 -5.67 -17.19 -1.08
C ASP A 47 -5.33 -16.13 -2.12
N HIS A 48 -6.35 -15.42 -2.63
CA HIS A 48 -6.12 -14.21 -3.37
C HIS A 48 -5.78 -13.07 -2.37
N PRO A 49 -4.59 -12.45 -2.42
CA PRO A 49 -4.14 -11.52 -1.39
C PRO A 49 -5.10 -10.34 -1.15
N VAL A 50 -5.65 -9.78 -2.23
CA VAL A 50 -6.61 -8.66 -2.13
C VAL A 50 -7.89 -9.06 -1.41
N GLU A 51 -8.39 -10.27 -1.64
CA GLU A 51 -9.65 -10.73 -1.04
C GLU A 51 -9.50 -10.94 0.47
N VAL A 52 -8.34 -11.46 0.90
CA VAL A 52 -8.03 -11.61 2.33
C VAL A 52 -7.89 -10.25 3.01
N VAL A 53 -7.19 -9.30 2.38
CA VAL A 53 -7.03 -7.94 2.92
C VAL A 53 -8.36 -7.21 2.99
N ASP A 54 -9.17 -7.20 1.92
CA ASP A 54 -10.51 -6.58 1.93
C ASP A 54 -11.38 -7.18 3.03
N ARG A 55 -11.48 -8.52 3.09
CA ARG A 55 -12.30 -9.19 4.10
C ARG A 55 -11.88 -8.82 5.52
N ILE A 56 -10.58 -8.91 5.83
CA ILE A 56 -10.09 -8.63 7.19
C ILE A 56 -10.30 -7.16 7.56
N VAL A 57 -10.00 -6.20 6.67
CA VAL A 57 -10.24 -4.78 6.94
C VAL A 57 -11.74 -4.52 7.11
N ARG A 58 -12.57 -5.09 6.24
CA ARG A 58 -14.03 -4.94 6.28
C ARG A 58 -14.61 -5.44 7.60
N ASP A 59 -14.13 -6.58 8.08
CA ASP A 59 -14.60 -7.20 9.33
C ASP A 59 -14.16 -6.41 10.58
N VAL A 60 -12.96 -5.82 10.55
CA VAL A 60 -12.34 -5.19 11.73
C VAL A 60 -12.59 -3.68 11.81
N VAL A 61 -12.58 -2.99 10.67
CA VAL A 61 -12.69 -1.52 10.57
C VAL A 61 -14.01 -1.11 9.93
N GLY A 62 -14.39 -1.78 8.85
CA GLY A 62 -15.54 -1.42 8.02
C GLY A 62 -15.18 -1.37 6.54
N PRO A 63 -16.17 -1.11 5.65
CA PRO A 63 -15.97 -1.19 4.21
C PRO A 63 -14.90 -0.21 3.72
N PRO A 64 -13.77 -0.68 3.15
CA PRO A 64 -12.78 0.22 2.58
C PRO A 64 -13.31 0.89 1.31
N ILE A 65 -12.81 2.09 1.02
CA ILE A 65 -12.99 2.78 -0.27
C ILE A 65 -12.13 2.09 -1.33
N LEU A 66 -10.88 1.77 -0.97
CA LEU A 66 -9.93 1.09 -1.86
C LEU A 66 -9.04 0.11 -1.10
N VAL A 67 -8.70 -1.01 -1.73
CA VAL A 67 -7.68 -1.97 -1.29
C VAL A 67 -6.76 -2.23 -2.48
N HIS A 68 -5.49 -1.87 -2.36
CA HIS A 68 -4.57 -2.01 -3.49
C HIS A 68 -3.19 -2.51 -3.07
N SER A 69 -2.67 -3.49 -3.82
CA SER A 69 -1.30 -3.98 -3.66
C SER A 69 -0.31 -3.06 -4.38
N THR A 70 0.77 -2.67 -3.70
CA THR A 70 1.67 -1.59 -4.19
C THR A 70 3.09 -2.06 -4.45
N SER A 71 3.57 -3.06 -3.70
CA SER A 71 4.94 -3.56 -3.77
C SER A 71 5.06 -4.92 -3.10
N TRP A 72 6.22 -5.53 -3.22
CA TRP A 72 6.59 -6.71 -2.45
C TRP A 72 8.07 -6.71 -2.10
N ARG A 73 8.45 -7.46 -1.06
CA ARG A 73 9.84 -7.70 -0.69
C ARG A 73 10.02 -9.07 -0.03
N ARG A 74 11.25 -9.55 0.03
CA ARG A 74 11.62 -10.71 0.85
C ARG A 74 12.15 -10.18 2.17
N ASP A 75 11.51 -10.54 3.28
CA ASP A 75 11.88 -10.14 4.64
C ASP A 75 11.24 -11.12 5.64
N ARG A 76 11.76 -11.23 6.87
CA ARG A 76 11.21 -12.08 7.94
C ARG A 76 10.93 -13.53 7.53
N ASP A 77 11.81 -14.12 6.72
CA ASP A 77 11.62 -15.46 6.17
C ASP A 77 10.30 -15.66 5.38
N ALA A 78 9.61 -14.57 4.99
CA ALA A 78 8.44 -14.52 4.11
C ALA A 78 8.64 -13.65 2.85
N VAL A 79 7.74 -13.81 1.88
CA VAL A 79 7.44 -12.79 0.86
C VAL A 79 6.36 -11.88 1.44
N ILE A 80 6.65 -10.59 1.56
CA ILE A 80 5.71 -9.59 2.08
C ILE A 80 5.16 -8.80 0.90
N LEU A 81 3.83 -8.80 0.76
CA LEU A 81 3.06 -7.99 -0.18
C LEU A 81 2.55 -6.75 0.56
N SER A 82 2.83 -5.55 0.08
CA SER A 82 2.46 -4.31 0.77
C SER A 82 1.17 -3.72 0.18
N PHE A 83 0.18 -3.43 1.02
CA PHE A 83 -1.12 -2.90 0.63
C PHE A 83 -1.35 -1.52 1.20
N VAL A 84 -1.93 -0.64 0.39
CA VAL A 84 -2.56 0.60 0.86
C VAL A 84 -4.06 0.39 0.85
N VAL A 85 -4.69 0.69 1.98
CA VAL A 85 -6.13 0.56 2.18
C VAL A 85 -6.70 1.91 2.56
N VAL A 86 -7.57 2.46 1.73
CA VAL A 86 -8.19 3.77 1.96
C VAL A 86 -9.53 3.56 2.64
N ILE A 87 -9.75 4.24 3.77
CA ILE A 87 -11.03 4.24 4.50
C ILE A 87 -11.63 5.65 4.58
N GLY A 88 -12.95 5.71 4.76
CA GLY A 88 -13.66 6.95 5.05
C GLY A 88 -13.41 7.44 6.48
N ARG A 89 -13.49 8.77 6.68
CA ARG A 89 -13.29 9.42 7.98
C ARG A 89 -14.24 8.89 9.07
N GLU A 90 -15.45 8.53 8.69
CA GLU A 90 -16.48 7.98 9.57
C GLU A 90 -16.08 6.65 10.20
N LEU A 91 -15.19 5.88 9.56
CA LEU A 91 -14.71 4.60 10.08
C LEU A 91 -13.58 4.75 11.10
N VAL A 92 -12.96 5.94 11.20
CA VAL A 92 -11.80 6.16 12.06
C VAL A 92 -12.16 6.05 13.54
N GLY A 93 -13.31 6.61 13.93
CA GLY A 93 -13.80 6.59 15.32
C GLY A 93 -12.75 7.10 16.31
N SER A 94 -12.37 6.23 17.26
CA SER A 94 -11.36 6.51 18.28
C SER A 94 -9.96 5.95 17.96
N MET A 95 -9.75 5.43 16.75
CA MET A 95 -8.45 4.86 16.38
C MET A 95 -7.36 5.93 16.39
N ALA A 96 -6.22 5.61 17.02
CA ALA A 96 -5.06 6.48 17.00
C ALA A 96 -4.56 6.65 15.56
N SER A 97 -4.15 7.88 15.23
CA SER A 97 -3.66 8.24 13.90
C SER A 97 -2.38 9.05 14.00
N VAL A 98 -1.48 8.88 13.03
CA VAL A 98 -0.30 9.74 12.87
C VAL A 98 -0.20 10.24 11.44
N PRO A 99 0.25 11.50 11.25
CA PRO A 99 0.40 12.07 9.92
C PRO A 99 1.46 11.29 9.15
N ILE A 100 1.18 11.01 7.88
CA ILE A 100 2.17 10.42 6.98
C ILE A 100 3.03 11.55 6.42
N GLU A 101 4.28 11.58 6.84
CA GLU A 101 5.29 12.50 6.32
C GLU A 101 5.88 11.97 5.01
N ARG A 102 6.41 12.89 4.18
CA ARG A 102 7.17 12.53 2.98
C ARG A 102 8.43 11.79 3.41
N ALA A 103 8.77 10.71 2.72
CA ALA A 103 9.99 9.95 2.99
C ALA A 103 10.85 9.79 1.74
N GLU A 104 12.15 9.60 1.94
CA GLU A 104 13.02 9.15 0.85
C GLU A 104 12.78 7.68 0.55
N LEU A 105 12.66 7.35 -0.73
CA LEU A 105 12.59 5.96 -1.17
C LEU A 105 13.94 5.26 -0.99
N ALA A 106 13.90 4.02 -0.52
CA ALA A 106 15.09 3.17 -0.47
C ALA A 106 15.67 2.99 -1.88
N ARG A 107 17.01 3.07 -2.00
CA ARG A 107 17.70 3.09 -3.30
C ARG A 107 18.43 1.77 -3.56
N SER A 108 18.07 1.11 -4.66
CA SER A 108 18.75 -0.07 -5.19
C SER A 108 20.02 0.30 -5.94
N THR A 109 20.88 -0.69 -6.15
CA THR A 109 21.85 -0.66 -7.26
C THR A 109 21.24 -1.32 -8.49
N ALA A 110 21.98 -1.41 -9.59
CA ALA A 110 21.49 -1.99 -10.85
C ALA A 110 20.94 -3.43 -10.69
N THR A 111 21.50 -4.22 -9.78
CA THR A 111 21.16 -5.65 -9.60
C THR A 111 21.00 -6.07 -8.14
N ALA A 112 21.01 -5.12 -7.20
CA ALA A 112 20.81 -5.42 -5.78
C ALA A 112 19.76 -4.49 -5.18
N ALA A 113 18.81 -5.09 -4.45
CA ALA A 113 17.87 -4.36 -3.63
C ALA A 113 18.59 -3.68 -2.43
N PRO A 114 17.98 -2.63 -1.84
CA PRO A 114 18.43 -2.11 -0.56
C PRO A 114 18.42 -3.23 0.48
N ARG A 115 19.39 -3.22 1.41
CA ARG A 115 19.43 -4.19 2.51
C ARG A 115 18.29 -3.98 3.50
N ASP A 116 18.00 -2.71 3.76
CA ASP A 116 16.99 -2.28 4.71
C ASP A 116 16.03 -1.32 4.01
N ILE A 117 14.73 -1.53 4.23
CA ILE A 117 13.67 -0.67 3.70
C ILE A 117 12.81 -0.26 4.89
N ALA A 118 12.86 1.02 5.25
CA ALA A 118 12.04 1.57 6.32
C ALA A 118 10.56 1.55 5.93
N THR A 119 9.68 1.36 6.92
CA THR A 119 8.22 1.39 6.73
C THR A 119 7.75 2.68 6.06
N SER A 120 8.32 3.83 6.44
CA SER A 120 8.01 5.12 5.82
C SER A 120 8.32 5.15 4.32
N ALA A 121 9.38 4.48 3.87
CA ALA A 121 9.71 4.35 2.45
C ALA A 121 8.71 3.43 1.70
N VAL A 122 8.17 2.41 2.37
CA VAL A 122 7.11 1.55 1.80
C VAL A 122 5.80 2.33 1.65
N VAL A 123 5.41 3.09 2.67
CA VAL A 123 4.22 3.96 2.64
C VAL A 123 4.36 5.03 1.56
N GLU A 124 5.53 5.69 1.49
CA GLU A 124 5.87 6.64 0.43
C GLU A 124 5.65 6.02 -0.96
N HIS A 125 6.22 4.83 -1.21
CA HIS A 125 6.02 4.11 -2.47
C HIS A 125 4.55 3.81 -2.74
N GLY A 126 3.83 3.34 -1.73
CA GLY A 126 2.40 3.05 -1.83
C GLY A 126 1.56 4.26 -2.22
N LEU A 127 1.85 5.43 -1.64
CA LEU A 127 1.15 6.67 -1.98
C LEU A 127 1.54 7.22 -3.36
N ARG A 128 2.78 7.02 -3.82
CA ARG A 128 3.16 7.30 -5.23
C ARG A 128 2.40 6.40 -6.21
N HIS A 129 2.23 5.13 -5.86
CA HIS A 129 1.46 4.20 -6.68
C HIS A 129 -0.02 4.58 -6.72
N LEU A 130 -0.61 4.92 -5.57
CA LEU A 130 -1.98 5.42 -5.49
C LEU A 130 -2.17 6.72 -6.27
N ALA A 131 -1.21 7.64 -6.23
CA ALA A 131 -1.24 8.88 -7.02
C ALA A 131 -1.20 8.61 -8.53
N TRP A 132 -0.41 7.63 -8.97
CA TRP A 132 -0.41 7.18 -10.36
C TRP A 132 -1.77 6.56 -10.74
N LEU A 133 -2.33 5.67 -9.91
CA LEU A 133 -3.63 5.04 -10.15
C LEU A 133 -4.78 6.05 -10.18
N ALA A 134 -4.80 7.01 -9.26
CA ALA A 134 -5.80 8.08 -9.27
C ALA A 134 -5.82 8.80 -10.62
N LYS A 135 -4.68 8.92 -11.29
CA LYS A 135 -4.58 9.55 -12.61
C LYS A 135 -4.90 8.59 -13.77
N ASP A 136 -4.49 7.33 -13.67
CA ASP A 136 -4.43 6.38 -14.81
C ASP A 136 -5.60 5.38 -14.83
N ASP A 137 -6.07 4.97 -13.66
CA ASP A 137 -7.15 3.99 -13.50
C ASP A 137 -8.50 4.69 -13.27
N PRO A 138 -9.46 4.58 -14.22
CA PRO A 138 -10.75 5.24 -14.10
C PRO A 138 -11.61 4.73 -12.93
N VAL A 139 -11.40 3.50 -12.45
CA VAL A 139 -12.11 2.96 -11.29
C VAL A 139 -11.59 3.64 -10.02
N VAL A 140 -10.25 3.68 -9.85
CA VAL A 140 -9.63 4.36 -8.69
C VAL A 140 -9.97 5.85 -8.67
N ALA A 141 -9.94 6.50 -9.84
CA ALA A 141 -10.31 7.90 -9.99
C ALA A 141 -11.77 8.19 -9.56
N ALA A 142 -12.70 7.27 -9.86
CA ALA A 142 -14.11 7.43 -9.52
C ALA A 142 -14.39 7.21 -8.03
N GLU A 143 -13.68 6.29 -7.39
CA GLU A 143 -13.90 5.93 -5.98
C GLU A 143 -13.16 6.88 -5.00
N LEU A 144 -12.03 7.47 -5.38
CA LEU A 144 -11.30 8.39 -4.50
C LEU A 144 -12.04 9.72 -4.29
N PRO A 145 -12.29 10.12 -3.02
CA PRO A 145 -12.92 11.40 -2.74
C PRO A 145 -12.09 12.59 -3.26
N ALA A 146 -12.76 13.62 -3.78
CA ALA A 146 -12.15 14.81 -4.37
C ALA A 146 -11.03 15.48 -3.53
N PRO A 147 -11.09 15.52 -2.19
CA PRO A 147 -10.01 16.09 -1.38
C PRO A 147 -8.67 15.33 -1.39
N TRP A 148 -8.62 14.08 -1.88
CA TRP A 148 -7.36 13.33 -2.00
C TRP A 148 -6.45 13.85 -3.10
N TRP A 149 -7.03 14.43 -4.16
CA TRP A 149 -6.32 14.75 -5.39
C TRP A 149 -5.18 15.76 -5.22
N PRO A 150 -5.37 16.91 -4.52
CA PRO A 150 -4.28 17.86 -4.30
C PRO A 150 -3.12 17.26 -3.51
N LEU A 151 -3.40 16.36 -2.58
CA LEU A 151 -2.38 15.71 -1.75
C LEU A 151 -1.61 14.66 -2.54
N LEU A 152 -2.30 13.81 -3.29
CA LEU A 152 -1.68 12.80 -4.14
C LEU A 152 -0.84 13.43 -5.27
N ALA A 153 -1.18 14.64 -5.73
CA ALA A 153 -0.36 15.36 -6.70
C ALA A 153 1.09 15.57 -6.22
N ALA A 154 1.33 15.70 -4.91
CA ALA A 154 2.68 15.83 -4.34
C ALA A 154 3.50 14.52 -4.34
N TYR A 155 2.84 13.38 -4.64
CA TYR A 155 3.48 12.07 -4.76
C TYR A 155 3.78 11.69 -6.22
N VAL A 156 3.23 12.42 -7.19
CA VAL A 156 3.56 12.20 -8.61
C VAL A 156 5.01 12.61 -8.85
N PRO A 157 5.89 11.71 -9.35
CA PRO A 157 7.25 12.09 -9.69
C PRO A 157 7.23 13.20 -10.73
N GLU A 158 8.02 14.25 -10.54
CA GLU A 158 8.17 15.26 -11.58
C GLU A 158 8.77 14.61 -12.84
N PRO A 159 8.22 14.89 -14.03
CA PRO A 159 8.85 14.51 -15.28
C PRO A 159 10.27 15.07 -15.31
N PHE A 160 11.22 14.30 -15.85
CA PHE A 160 12.57 14.80 -16.07
C PHE A 160 12.50 16.11 -16.86
N ARG A 161 12.94 17.20 -16.24
CA ARG A 161 13.17 18.48 -16.92
C ARG A 161 14.63 18.51 -17.30
N ASN A 162 14.92 18.40 -18.59
CA ASN A 162 16.25 18.70 -19.10
C ASN A 162 16.45 20.21 -18.94
N LEU A 163 17.18 20.62 -17.90
CA LEU A 163 17.65 22.00 -17.78
C LEU A 163 18.80 22.12 -18.79
N GLY A 164 18.45 22.53 -20.00
CA GLY A 164 19.38 22.71 -21.12
C GLY A 164 20.44 23.77 -20.84
#